data_AF-A0A8T5KM11-F1
#
_entry.id   AF-A0A8T5KM11-F1
#
_cell.length_a   1.000
_cell.length_b   1.000
_cell.length_c   1.000
_cell.angle_alpha   90.00
_cell.angle_beta   90.00
_cell.angle_gamma   90.00
#
_symmetry.space_group_name_H-M   'P 1'
#
loop_
_entity.id
_entity.type
_entity.pdbx_description
1 polymer ?
#
loop_
_entity_poly.entity_id
_entity_poly.type
_entity_poly.pdbx_seq_one_letter_code
_entity_poly.pdbx_strand_id
1 'polypeptide(L)'
;MSSRLSWEDILWEDPDGGSILLHGTIPTLVYPRKLRPSKEWHGLALLESEEVVDLWRQEEKDEVESNGVNLAHGLISGGTMGLFLEEVMQLEDITAGRFPDPEPRRVHRLAERHARPVFFIEPELDDEAWEHHMIDEAREVSRWKKLFGLVTVGKKWRKRVKQNIFQAEKPPKGVSPNHSSAAVLSATWWDLNEWLIGEKISHSRNLRFAARLRGALAELRQEYGASTVLLVPLFLPWRQDIAELLQTMPKIEENSSNKTSTGDMEEE
;
A
#
# COMPACT_ATOMS: atom_id res chain seq x y z
N MET A 1 -18.14 5.90 12.16
CA MET A 1 -16.85 5.54 11.54
C MET A 1 -16.93 5.91 10.08
N SER A 2 -15.91 6.57 9.54
CA SER A 2 -15.83 6.88 8.10
C SER A 2 -15.77 5.58 7.30
N SER A 3 -16.25 5.56 6.05
CA SER A 3 -16.08 4.36 5.20
C SER A 3 -14.61 4.07 4.99
N ARG A 4 -14.21 2.79 4.94
CA ARG A 4 -12.84 2.42 4.53
C ARG A 4 -12.50 2.86 3.10
N LEU A 5 -13.52 3.17 2.29
CA LEU A 5 -13.37 3.71 0.93
C LEU A 5 -13.51 5.24 0.86
N SER A 6 -13.40 5.92 2.00
CA SER A 6 -13.42 7.38 2.06
C SER A 6 -12.21 8.00 1.36
N TRP A 7 -12.43 9.13 0.68
CA TRP A 7 -11.41 9.77 -0.17
C TRP A 7 -10.42 10.65 0.57
N GLU A 8 -10.74 11.05 1.80
CA GLU A 8 -9.87 11.87 2.62
C GLU A 8 -8.73 11.03 3.20
N ASP A 9 -7.52 11.60 3.20
CA ASP A 9 -6.38 11.00 3.87
C ASP A 9 -6.65 10.90 5.38
N ILE A 10 -6.22 9.81 6.01
CA ILE A 10 -6.34 9.67 7.47
C ILE A 10 -5.08 10.24 8.10
N LEU A 11 -5.24 11.25 8.93
CA LEU A 11 -4.16 11.80 9.75
C LEU A 11 -4.21 11.17 11.13
N TRP A 12 -3.13 10.50 11.51
CA TRP A 12 -2.93 9.99 12.87
C TRP A 12 -1.85 10.82 13.56
N GLU A 13 -2.12 11.31 14.76
CA GLU A 13 -1.20 12.12 15.55
C GLU A 13 -0.55 11.25 16.64
N ASP A 14 0.78 11.21 16.68
CA ASP A 14 1.49 10.46 17.71
C ASP A 14 1.53 11.30 19.00
N PRO A 15 1.17 10.74 20.17
CA PRO A 15 1.28 11.42 21.46
C PRO A 15 2.69 11.96 21.76
N ASP A 16 3.72 11.33 21.22
CA ASP A 16 5.11 11.76 21.40
C ASP A 16 5.49 12.92 20.43
N GLY A 17 4.56 13.34 19.55
CA GLY A 17 4.74 14.38 18.52
C GLY A 17 4.84 13.85 17.09
N GLY A 18 4.56 14.70 16.10
CA GLY A 18 4.51 14.34 14.69
C GLY A 18 3.22 13.62 14.28
N SER A 19 3.08 13.35 12.99
CA SER A 19 1.88 12.71 12.45
C SER A 19 2.17 11.78 11.28
N ILE A 20 1.31 10.78 11.12
CA ILE A 20 1.31 9.83 10.00
C ILE A 20 0.12 10.17 9.10
N LEU A 21 0.40 10.49 7.84
CA LEU A 21 -0.61 10.75 6.82
C LEU A 21 -0.80 9.50 5.97
N LEU A 22 -1.86 8.74 6.24
CA LEU A 22 -2.24 7.53 5.51
C LEU A 22 -2.99 7.91 4.23
N HIS A 23 -2.28 7.84 3.10
CA HIS A 23 -2.75 8.23 1.78
C HIS A 23 -3.27 7.04 0.97
N GLY A 24 -4.54 7.11 0.54
CA GLY A 24 -5.25 5.98 -0.06
C GLY A 24 -5.02 5.85 -1.55
N THR A 25 -4.32 4.80 -1.98
CA THR A 25 -4.05 4.51 -3.39
C THR A 25 -4.97 3.42 -3.95
N ILE A 26 -5.23 3.46 -5.26
CA ILE A 26 -5.89 2.37 -5.99
C ILE A 26 -4.82 1.80 -6.92
N PRO A 27 -4.52 0.48 -6.87
CA PRO A 27 -3.45 -0.10 -7.64
C PRO A 27 -3.59 0.21 -9.13
N THR A 28 -2.49 0.55 -9.78
CA THR A 28 -2.37 0.75 -11.24
C THR A 28 -3.11 1.97 -11.80
N LEU A 29 -3.71 2.79 -10.94
CA LEU A 29 -4.53 3.93 -11.32
C LEU A 29 -3.72 5.23 -11.34
N VAL A 30 -3.83 6.01 -12.40
CA VAL A 30 -3.21 7.35 -12.45
C VAL A 30 -4.08 8.34 -11.71
N TYR A 31 -3.61 8.82 -10.56
CA TYR A 31 -4.37 9.75 -9.74
C TYR A 31 -4.42 11.16 -10.35
N PRO A 32 -5.61 11.75 -10.52
CA PRO A 32 -5.74 13.17 -10.82
C PRO A 32 -5.25 13.99 -9.61
N ARG A 33 -4.82 15.23 -9.87
CA ARG A 33 -4.25 16.12 -8.82
C ARG A 33 -5.13 16.25 -7.58
N LYS A 34 -6.46 16.21 -7.74
CA LYS A 34 -7.43 16.34 -6.64
C LYS A 34 -7.46 15.15 -5.68
N LEU A 35 -6.96 13.98 -6.10
CA LEU A 35 -6.86 12.80 -5.25
C LEU A 35 -5.46 12.63 -4.63
N ARG A 36 -4.49 13.50 -4.95
CA ARG A 36 -3.12 13.37 -4.42
C ARG A 36 -3.03 14.00 -3.03
N PRO A 37 -2.03 13.61 -2.20
CA PRO A 37 -1.82 14.21 -0.89
C PRO A 37 -1.72 15.73 -0.99
N SER A 38 -2.53 16.44 -0.21
CA SER A 38 -2.57 17.91 -0.22
C SER A 38 -1.72 18.56 0.86
N LYS A 39 -1.31 17.81 1.89
CA LYS A 39 -0.46 18.27 2.99
C LYS A 39 1.01 18.17 2.61
N GLU A 40 1.82 19.10 3.15
CA GLU A 40 3.27 18.96 3.12
C GLU A 40 3.71 17.80 4.02
N TRP A 41 4.78 17.14 3.63
CA TRP A 41 5.33 15.98 4.32
C TRP A 41 6.85 15.96 4.23
N HIS A 42 7.48 15.34 5.24
CA HIS A 42 8.92 15.41 5.49
C HIS A 42 9.62 14.11 5.14
N GLY A 43 8.95 12.96 5.31
CA GLY A 43 9.45 11.63 4.95
C GLY A 43 8.36 10.77 4.31
N LEU A 44 8.80 9.71 3.64
CA LEU A 44 7.94 8.72 2.99
C LEU A 44 8.15 7.35 3.65
N ALA A 45 7.08 6.66 4.03
CA ALA A 45 7.15 5.25 4.41
C ALA A 45 6.41 4.37 3.41
N LEU A 46 7.08 3.33 2.91
CA LEU A 46 6.51 2.33 2.01
C LEU A 46 6.28 1.03 2.79
N LEU A 47 5.07 0.46 2.69
CA LEU A 47 4.70 -0.81 3.34
C LEU A 47 5.22 -2.04 2.58
N GLU A 48 6.46 -1.96 2.12
CA GLU A 48 7.17 -2.93 1.28
C GLU A 48 8.64 -2.95 1.72
N SER A 49 9.39 -3.96 1.28
CA SER A 49 10.84 -3.99 1.39
C SER A 49 11.52 -3.03 0.40
N GLU A 50 12.82 -2.79 0.55
CA GLU A 50 13.57 -1.91 -0.37
C GLU A 50 13.63 -2.44 -1.82
N GLU A 51 13.44 -3.74 -2.01
CA GLU A 51 13.46 -4.41 -3.31
C GLU A 51 12.38 -3.88 -4.26
N VAL A 52 11.29 -3.29 -3.73
CA VAL A 52 10.21 -2.69 -4.52
C VAL A 52 10.73 -1.61 -5.47
N VAL A 53 11.79 -0.90 -5.10
CA VAL A 53 12.37 0.17 -5.93
C VAL A 53 13.04 -0.41 -7.18
N ASP A 54 13.73 -1.53 -7.03
CA ASP A 54 14.38 -2.20 -8.15
C ASP A 54 13.35 -2.88 -9.06
N LEU A 55 12.28 -3.42 -8.48
CA LEU A 55 11.12 -3.88 -9.24
C LEU A 55 10.53 -2.75 -10.09
N TRP A 56 10.25 -1.57 -9.51
CA TRP A 56 9.71 -0.44 -10.26
C TRP A 56 10.65 0.03 -11.37
N ARG A 57 11.96 0.05 -11.12
CA ARG A 57 12.96 0.39 -12.14
C ARG A 57 12.97 -0.63 -13.27
N GLN A 58 12.76 -1.91 -12.97
CA GLN A 58 12.67 -2.95 -13.97
C GLN A 58 11.38 -2.82 -14.78
N GLU A 59 10.23 -2.66 -14.13
CA GLU A 59 8.94 -2.42 -14.82
C GLU A 59 9.01 -1.21 -15.75
N GLU A 60 9.68 -0.13 -15.33
CA GLU A 60 9.91 1.06 -16.16
C GLU A 60 10.75 0.76 -17.42
N LYS A 61 11.79 -0.07 -17.31
CA LYS A 61 12.58 -0.50 -18.47
C LYS A 61 11.73 -1.37 -19.40
N ASP A 62 10.98 -2.30 -18.83
CA ASP A 62 10.12 -3.21 -19.58
C ASP A 62 9.03 -2.44 -20.35
N GLU A 63 8.44 -1.39 -19.76
CA GLU A 63 7.48 -0.51 -20.44
C GLU A 63 8.10 0.31 -21.59
N VAL A 64 9.38 0.65 -21.49
CA VAL A 64 10.13 1.34 -22.57
C VAL A 64 10.43 0.37 -23.72
N GLU A 65 10.82 -0.86 -23.40
CA GLU A 65 11.14 -1.89 -24.40
C GLU A 65 9.88 -2.43 -25.09
N SER A 66 8.80 -2.65 -24.33
CA SER A 66 7.53 -3.14 -24.82
C SER A 66 6.36 -2.55 -24.03
N ASN A 67 5.74 -1.50 -24.58
CA ASN A 67 4.62 -0.82 -23.94
C ASN A 67 3.48 -1.80 -23.59
N GLY A 68 3.05 -1.78 -22.33
CA GLY A 68 1.98 -2.61 -21.79
C GLY A 68 2.38 -4.05 -21.46
N VAL A 69 3.67 -4.40 -21.49
CA VAL A 69 4.14 -5.76 -21.17
C VAL A 69 3.82 -6.16 -19.73
N ASN A 70 3.96 -5.24 -18.77
CA ASN A 70 3.67 -5.54 -17.36
C ASN A 70 2.17 -5.74 -17.14
N LEU A 71 1.34 -4.93 -17.83
CA LEU A 71 -0.11 -5.11 -17.81
C LEU A 71 -0.52 -6.45 -18.43
N ALA A 72 0.06 -6.81 -19.58
CA ALA A 72 -0.18 -8.09 -20.22
C ALA A 72 0.23 -9.26 -19.30
N HIS A 73 1.38 -9.15 -18.64
CA HIS A 73 1.83 -10.11 -17.64
C HIS A 73 0.85 -10.22 -16.45
N GLY A 74 0.37 -9.09 -15.93
CA GLY A 74 -0.63 -9.04 -14.85
C GLY A 74 -1.96 -9.70 -15.25
N LEU A 75 -2.41 -9.52 -16.49
CA LEU A 75 -3.62 -10.17 -17.01
C LEU A 75 -3.43 -11.69 -17.21
N ILE A 76 -2.28 -12.11 -17.75
CA ILE A 76 -1.98 -13.52 -18.06
C ILE A 76 -1.67 -14.33 -16.80
N SER A 77 -1.02 -13.73 -15.79
CA SER A 77 -0.72 -14.40 -14.51
C SER A 77 -2.00 -14.82 -13.76
N GLY A 78 -3.13 -14.19 -14.06
CA GLY A 78 -4.44 -14.55 -13.56
C GLY A 78 -4.63 -14.19 -12.08
N GLY A 79 -5.30 -15.07 -11.33
CA GLY A 79 -5.59 -14.83 -9.93
C GLY A 79 -6.51 -13.63 -9.68
N THR A 80 -6.43 -13.06 -8.47
CA THR A 80 -7.27 -11.94 -8.05
C THR A 80 -6.85 -10.64 -8.71
N MET A 81 -5.56 -10.47 -8.99
CA MET A 81 -5.02 -9.30 -9.71
C MET A 81 -5.49 -9.27 -11.16
N GLY A 82 -5.45 -10.39 -11.89
CA GLY A 82 -5.98 -10.47 -13.25
C GLY A 82 -7.45 -10.06 -13.33
N LEU A 83 -8.30 -10.55 -12.42
CA LEU A 83 -9.72 -10.15 -12.33
C LEU A 83 -9.90 -8.64 -12.04
N PHE A 84 -9.05 -8.09 -11.17
CA PHE A 84 -9.06 -6.66 -10.88
C PHE A 84 -8.69 -5.84 -12.11
N LEU A 85 -7.61 -6.21 -12.79
CA LEU A 85 -7.12 -5.53 -13.99
C LEU A 85 -8.15 -5.61 -15.13
N GLU A 86 -8.72 -6.79 -15.37
CA GLU A 86 -9.78 -6.98 -16.37
C GLU A 86 -10.96 -6.04 -16.15
N GLU A 87 -11.44 -5.88 -14.92
CA GLU A 87 -12.61 -5.03 -14.63
C GLU A 87 -12.26 -3.53 -14.55
N VAL A 88 -11.12 -3.15 -13.95
CA VAL A 88 -10.74 -1.74 -13.81
C VAL A 88 -10.39 -1.10 -15.15
N MET A 89 -9.86 -1.87 -16.10
CA MET A 89 -9.56 -1.40 -17.46
C MET A 89 -10.81 -1.10 -18.30
N GLN A 90 -11.98 -1.65 -17.93
CA GLN A 90 -13.25 -1.37 -18.63
C GLN A 90 -13.91 -0.08 -18.14
N LEU A 91 -13.37 0.55 -17.08
CA LEU A 91 -13.91 1.79 -16.56
C LEU A 91 -13.50 2.97 -17.44
N GLU A 92 -14.50 3.65 -18.00
CA GLU A 92 -14.30 4.85 -18.81
C GLU A 92 -13.85 6.05 -17.94
N ASP A 93 -13.27 7.08 -18.56
CA ASP A 93 -12.88 8.34 -17.91
C ASP A 93 -11.89 8.23 -16.74
N ILE A 94 -11.19 7.09 -16.61
CA ILE A 94 -10.06 6.89 -15.71
C ILE A 94 -8.90 6.23 -16.46
N THR A 95 -7.67 6.46 -16.02
CA THR A 95 -6.49 5.78 -16.58
C THR A 95 -6.03 4.71 -15.61
N ALA A 96 -6.21 3.45 -15.99
CA ALA A 96 -5.86 2.26 -15.20
C ALA A 96 -4.82 1.38 -15.92
N GLY A 97 -4.36 0.33 -15.26
CA GLY A 97 -3.43 -0.65 -15.83
C GLY A 97 -2.03 -0.11 -16.11
N ARG A 98 -1.60 0.89 -15.32
CA ARG A 98 -0.24 1.44 -15.42
C ARG A 98 0.69 0.76 -14.43
N PHE A 99 1.91 0.47 -14.91
CA PHE A 99 2.99 -0.13 -14.16
C PHE A 99 4.27 0.71 -14.37
N PRO A 100 5.13 0.88 -13.36
CA PRO A 100 4.88 0.59 -11.93
C PRO A 100 3.64 1.32 -11.40
N ASP A 101 3.15 0.91 -10.21
CA ASP A 101 1.96 1.53 -9.62
C ASP A 101 2.15 3.06 -9.53
N PRO A 102 1.32 3.87 -10.25
CA PRO A 102 1.66 5.26 -10.50
C PRO A 102 1.80 6.10 -9.24
N GLU A 103 0.92 5.94 -8.26
CA GLU A 103 0.88 6.84 -7.11
C GLU A 103 2.01 6.58 -6.11
N PRO A 104 2.27 5.33 -5.64
CA PRO A 104 3.44 5.00 -4.83
C PRO A 104 4.75 5.41 -5.52
N ARG A 105 4.93 5.06 -6.80
CA ARG A 105 6.14 5.41 -7.54
C ARG A 105 6.30 6.93 -7.71
N ARG A 106 5.20 7.66 -7.92
CA ARG A 106 5.23 9.12 -8.04
C ARG A 106 5.66 9.80 -6.75
N VAL A 107 5.15 9.36 -5.58
CA VAL A 107 5.56 9.95 -4.30
C VAL A 107 6.98 9.55 -3.91
N HIS A 108 7.43 8.34 -4.27
CA HIS A 108 8.84 7.94 -4.15
C HIS A 108 9.77 8.84 -4.94
N ARG A 109 9.51 9.06 -6.24
CA ARG A 109 10.31 9.98 -7.07
C ARG A 109 10.29 11.42 -6.53
N LEU A 110 9.21 11.82 -5.87
CA LEU A 110 9.12 13.12 -5.21
C LEU A 110 10.00 13.17 -3.96
N ALA A 111 10.07 12.09 -3.19
CA ALA A 111 10.99 11.96 -2.06
C ALA A 111 12.45 12.06 -2.53
N GLU A 112 12.84 11.28 -3.54
CA GLU A 112 14.20 11.31 -4.13
C GLU A 112 14.56 12.72 -4.62
N ARG A 113 13.66 13.36 -5.38
CA ARG A 113 13.90 14.70 -5.93
C ARG A 113 14.13 15.76 -4.85
N HIS A 114 13.47 15.61 -3.71
CA HIS A 114 13.54 16.57 -2.60
C HIS A 114 14.43 16.10 -1.46
N ALA A 115 15.21 15.03 -1.65
CA ALA A 115 16.08 14.43 -0.64
C ALA A 115 15.35 14.14 0.69
N ARG A 116 14.10 13.69 0.61
CA ARG A 116 13.31 13.32 1.79
C ARG A 116 13.64 11.89 2.19
N PRO A 117 13.78 11.59 3.50
CA PRO A 117 14.01 10.22 3.95
C PRO A 117 12.91 9.26 3.48
N VAL A 118 13.32 8.06 3.05
CA VAL A 118 12.43 6.97 2.63
C VAL A 118 12.63 5.78 3.56
N PHE A 119 11.56 5.37 4.24
CA PHE A 119 11.54 4.26 5.18
C PHE A 119 10.85 3.05 4.54
N PHE A 120 11.51 1.89 4.51
CA PHE A 120 10.88 0.62 4.11
C PHE A 120 10.41 -0.12 5.37
N ILE A 121 9.10 -0.29 5.46
CA ILE A 121 8.42 -0.74 6.68
C ILE A 121 8.37 -2.25 6.77
N GLU A 122 8.42 -2.98 5.67
CA GLU A 122 8.59 -4.42 5.74
C GLU A 122 9.97 -4.75 6.36
N PRO A 123 10.03 -5.65 7.36
CA PRO A 123 11.31 -6.14 7.87
C PRO A 123 12.14 -6.83 6.79
N GLU A 124 13.45 -6.82 6.95
CA GLU A 124 14.38 -7.52 6.07
C GLU A 124 14.34 -9.03 6.27
N LEU A 125 14.92 -9.76 5.33
CA LEU A 125 14.92 -11.24 5.33
C LEU A 125 15.77 -11.85 6.45
N ASP A 126 16.66 -11.07 7.07
CA ASP A 126 17.46 -11.49 8.22
C ASP A 126 16.73 -11.35 9.57
N ASP A 127 15.52 -10.78 9.56
CA ASP A 127 14.64 -10.75 10.72
C ASP A 127 13.96 -12.11 10.93
N GLU A 128 14.47 -12.89 11.89
CA GLU A 128 13.95 -14.25 12.18
C GLU A 128 12.45 -14.28 12.47
N ALA A 129 11.91 -13.25 13.16
CA ALA A 129 10.49 -13.18 13.47
C ALA A 129 9.64 -12.91 12.21
N TRP A 130 10.18 -12.14 11.26
CA TRP A 130 9.57 -11.90 9.96
C TRP A 130 9.67 -13.11 9.06
N GLU A 131 10.81 -13.80 9.04
CA GLU A 131 10.95 -15.06 8.30
C GLU A 131 9.88 -16.08 8.77
N HIS A 132 9.72 -16.23 10.08
CA HIS A 132 8.66 -17.06 10.65
C HIS A 132 7.26 -16.62 10.23
N HIS A 133 7.00 -15.31 10.18
CA HIS A 133 5.75 -14.76 9.67
C HIS A 133 5.50 -15.16 8.22
N MET A 134 6.49 -14.98 7.35
CA MET A 134 6.42 -15.30 5.92
C MET A 134 6.20 -16.80 5.69
N ILE A 135 6.83 -17.66 6.48
CA ILE A 135 6.60 -19.11 6.46
C ILE A 135 5.15 -19.44 6.83
N ASP A 136 4.61 -18.81 7.87
CA ASP A 136 3.23 -19.04 8.30
C ASP A 136 2.22 -18.53 7.25
N GLU A 137 2.48 -17.39 6.62
CA GLU A 137 1.69 -16.89 5.49
C GLU A 137 1.70 -17.88 4.32
N ALA A 138 2.88 -18.33 3.89
CA ALA A 138 3.01 -19.32 2.82
C ALA A 138 2.26 -20.63 3.14
N ARG A 139 2.32 -21.07 4.40
CA ARG A 139 1.55 -22.23 4.89
C ARG A 139 0.05 -22.01 4.84
N GLU A 140 -0.46 -20.82 5.18
CA GLU A 140 -1.88 -20.53 5.13
C GLU A 140 -2.39 -20.48 3.69
N VAL A 141 -1.70 -19.76 2.81
CA VAL A 141 -2.07 -19.60 1.39
C VAL A 141 -2.05 -20.94 0.66
N SER A 142 -1.11 -21.83 1.00
CA SER A 142 -0.99 -23.17 0.40
C SER A 142 -1.94 -24.22 1.00
N ARG A 143 -2.79 -23.88 1.98
CA ARG A 143 -3.77 -24.84 2.51
C ARG A 143 -4.71 -25.32 1.42
N TRP A 144 -4.88 -26.64 1.31
CA TRP A 144 -5.74 -27.27 0.31
C TRP A 144 -7.16 -26.66 0.26
N LYS A 145 -7.77 -26.31 1.41
CA LYS A 145 -9.08 -25.64 1.45
C LYS A 145 -9.08 -24.26 0.77
N LYS A 146 -8.00 -23.49 0.86
CA LYS A 146 -7.83 -22.20 0.17
C LYS A 146 -7.65 -22.43 -1.32
N LEU A 147 -6.80 -23.38 -1.70
CA LEU A 147 -6.56 -23.76 -3.09
C LEU A 147 -7.85 -24.23 -3.79
N PHE A 148 -8.64 -25.09 -3.15
CA PHE A 148 -9.98 -25.44 -3.66
C PHE A 148 -10.92 -24.23 -3.71
N GLY A 149 -10.81 -23.32 -2.75
CA GLY A 149 -11.55 -22.07 -2.75
C GLY A 149 -11.23 -21.18 -3.96
N LEU A 150 -10.00 -21.21 -4.47
CA LEU A 150 -9.55 -20.43 -5.64
C LEU A 150 -10.25 -20.88 -6.93
N VAL A 151 -10.66 -22.14 -7.05
CA VAL A 151 -11.46 -22.63 -8.20
C VAL A 151 -12.77 -21.82 -8.36
N THR A 152 -13.29 -21.28 -7.25
CA THR A 152 -14.52 -20.46 -7.24
C THR A 152 -14.24 -18.96 -7.09
N VAL A 153 -13.01 -18.51 -7.38
CA VAL A 153 -12.60 -17.12 -7.16
C VAL A 153 -13.51 -16.12 -7.88
N GLY A 154 -13.93 -16.38 -9.12
CA GLY A 154 -14.86 -15.52 -9.85
C GLY A 154 -16.24 -15.38 -9.18
N LYS A 155 -16.75 -16.44 -8.53
CA LYS A 155 -18.00 -16.35 -7.75
C LYS A 155 -17.79 -15.54 -6.47
N LYS A 156 -16.66 -15.74 -5.78
CA LYS A 156 -16.28 -14.96 -4.58
C LYS A 156 -16.09 -13.49 -4.91
N TRP A 157 -15.45 -13.18 -6.04
CA TRP A 157 -15.26 -11.84 -6.60
C TRP A 157 -16.59 -11.12 -6.73
N ARG A 158 -17.52 -11.65 -7.55
CA ARG A 158 -18.85 -11.04 -7.75
C ARG A 158 -19.63 -10.85 -6.45
N LYS A 159 -19.50 -11.79 -5.50
CA LYS A 159 -20.15 -11.66 -4.18
C LYS A 159 -19.58 -10.47 -3.41
N ARG A 160 -18.24 -10.31 -3.40
CA ARG A 160 -17.57 -9.21 -2.69
C ARG A 160 -17.79 -7.86 -3.36
N VAL A 161 -17.78 -7.77 -4.70
CA VAL A 161 -18.16 -6.53 -5.41
C VAL A 161 -19.52 -6.06 -4.92
N LYS A 162 -20.53 -6.94 -4.87
CA LYS A 162 -21.87 -6.60 -4.37
C LYS A 162 -21.88 -6.12 -2.92
N GLN A 163 -20.98 -6.63 -2.07
CA GLN A 163 -20.85 -6.18 -0.68
C GLN A 163 -20.17 -4.81 -0.59
N ASN A 164 -19.13 -4.60 -1.40
CA ASN A 164 -18.29 -3.40 -1.35
C ASN A 164 -18.93 -2.18 -2.01
N ILE A 165 -19.87 -2.35 -2.95
CA ILE A 165 -20.66 -1.25 -3.53
C ILE A 165 -21.35 -0.41 -2.43
N PHE A 166 -21.80 -1.02 -1.33
CA PHE A 166 -22.46 -0.30 -0.24
C PHE A 166 -21.52 0.59 0.59
N GLN A 167 -20.21 0.44 0.41
CA GLN A 167 -19.19 1.25 1.07
C GLN A 167 -18.64 2.35 0.16
N ALA A 168 -19.07 2.37 -1.11
CA ALA A 168 -18.58 3.29 -2.11
C ALA A 168 -18.97 4.74 -1.80
N GLU A 169 -17.98 5.63 -1.78
CA GLU A 169 -18.20 7.06 -1.59
C GLU A 169 -18.02 7.82 -2.92
N LYS A 170 -18.75 8.92 -3.06
CA LYS A 170 -18.59 9.81 -4.22
C LYS A 170 -17.22 10.49 -4.14
N PRO A 171 -16.42 10.45 -5.21
CA PRO A 171 -15.13 11.13 -5.22
C PRO A 171 -15.31 12.66 -5.18
N PRO A 172 -14.26 13.42 -4.85
CA PRO A 172 -14.31 14.87 -4.82
C PRO A 172 -14.82 15.48 -6.13
N LYS A 173 -15.47 16.65 -6.03
CA LYS A 173 -16.06 17.33 -7.20
C LYS A 173 -15.03 17.50 -8.33
N GLY A 174 -15.39 17.05 -9.54
CA GLY A 174 -14.54 17.12 -10.73
C GLY A 174 -13.53 15.98 -10.86
N VAL A 175 -13.66 14.93 -10.05
CA VAL A 175 -13.06 13.61 -10.30
C VAL A 175 -14.15 12.71 -10.90
N SER A 176 -13.79 11.86 -11.86
CA SER A 176 -14.75 10.94 -12.50
C SER A 176 -15.40 10.03 -11.45
N PRO A 177 -16.74 9.86 -11.45
CA PRO A 177 -17.44 8.91 -10.58
C PRO A 177 -16.91 7.47 -10.66
N ASN A 178 -16.30 7.09 -11.79
CA ASN A 178 -15.71 5.76 -11.99
C ASN A 178 -14.51 5.47 -11.08
N HIS A 179 -13.93 6.48 -10.41
CA HIS A 179 -13.00 6.24 -9.31
C HIS A 179 -13.68 5.52 -8.14
N SER A 180 -14.97 5.78 -7.89
CA SER A 180 -15.75 5.04 -6.89
C SER A 180 -15.90 3.57 -7.26
N SER A 181 -16.14 3.27 -8.53
CA SER A 181 -16.14 1.91 -9.04
C SER A 181 -14.76 1.26 -8.88
N ALA A 182 -13.68 1.96 -9.25
CA ALA A 182 -12.32 1.46 -9.07
C ALA A 182 -11.97 1.19 -7.58
N ALA A 183 -12.43 2.04 -6.66
CA ALA A 183 -12.29 1.84 -5.22
C ALA A 183 -12.99 0.56 -4.74
N VAL A 184 -14.20 0.28 -5.24
CA VAL A 184 -14.93 -0.97 -4.95
C VAL A 184 -14.19 -2.21 -5.48
N LEU A 185 -13.62 -2.12 -6.69
CA LEU A 185 -12.83 -3.21 -7.27
C LEU A 185 -11.54 -3.44 -6.48
N SER A 186 -10.84 -2.37 -6.09
CA SER A 186 -9.64 -2.44 -5.25
C SER A 186 -9.95 -3.04 -3.88
N ALA A 187 -11.05 -2.64 -3.25
CA ALA A 187 -11.54 -3.24 -2.01
C ALA A 187 -11.82 -4.73 -2.16
N THR A 188 -12.42 -5.12 -3.29
CA THR A 188 -12.73 -6.53 -3.56
C THR A 188 -11.48 -7.39 -3.76
N TRP A 189 -10.50 -6.86 -4.49
CA TRP A 189 -9.18 -7.47 -4.65
C TRP A 189 -8.47 -7.62 -3.30
N TRP A 190 -8.42 -6.54 -2.50
CA TRP A 190 -7.83 -6.55 -1.18
C TRP A 190 -8.47 -7.58 -0.24
N ASP A 191 -9.80 -7.59 -0.14
CA ASP A 191 -10.55 -8.54 0.70
C ASP A 191 -10.33 -10.01 0.29
N LEU A 192 -9.97 -10.26 -0.98
CA LEU A 192 -9.63 -11.58 -1.49
C LEU A 192 -8.20 -11.98 -1.09
N ASN A 193 -7.24 -11.05 -1.14
CA ASN A 193 -5.87 -11.27 -0.66
C ASN A 193 -5.85 -11.49 0.85
N GLU A 194 -6.53 -10.64 1.62
CA GLU A 194 -6.69 -10.79 3.07
C GLU A 194 -7.38 -12.11 3.44
N TRP A 195 -8.34 -12.55 2.64
CA TRP A 195 -8.95 -13.87 2.83
C TRP A 195 -7.99 -15.02 2.55
N LEU A 196 -7.04 -14.88 1.62
CA LEU A 196 -6.03 -15.91 1.37
C LEU A 196 -5.08 -16.02 2.56
N ILE A 197 -4.52 -14.89 2.99
CA ILE A 197 -3.55 -14.75 4.09
C ILE A 197 -4.17 -15.09 5.45
N GLY A 198 -5.45 -14.78 5.65
CA GLY A 198 -6.17 -15.06 6.88
C GLY A 198 -5.96 -14.00 7.97
N GLU A 199 -7.03 -13.74 8.73
CA GLU A 199 -7.15 -12.64 9.68
C GLU A 199 -6.03 -12.59 10.73
N LYS A 200 -5.62 -13.74 11.29
CA LYS A 200 -4.56 -13.77 12.30
C LYS A 200 -3.22 -13.30 11.74
N ILE A 201 -2.88 -13.76 10.54
CA ILE A 201 -1.59 -13.46 9.91
C ILE A 201 -1.61 -12.01 9.43
N SER A 202 -2.67 -11.57 8.75
CA SER A 202 -2.75 -10.19 8.30
C SER A 202 -2.82 -9.18 9.44
N HIS A 203 -3.48 -9.50 10.55
CA HIS A 203 -3.44 -8.69 11.77
C HIS A 203 -2.02 -8.59 12.34
N SER A 204 -1.28 -9.71 12.41
CA SER A 204 0.11 -9.73 12.87
C SER A 204 1.02 -8.85 12.00
N ARG A 205 0.89 -8.94 10.66
CA ARG A 205 1.58 -8.08 9.70
C ARG A 205 1.27 -6.61 9.97
N ASN A 206 -0.02 -6.28 10.00
CA ASN A 206 -0.45 -4.89 10.13
C ASN A 206 -0.02 -4.29 11.48
N LEU A 207 -0.02 -5.08 12.56
CA LEU A 207 0.44 -4.64 13.89
C LEU A 207 1.93 -4.31 13.86
N ARG A 208 2.73 -5.16 13.21
CA ARG A 208 4.16 -4.93 13.04
C ARG A 208 4.45 -3.71 12.16
N PHE A 209 3.70 -3.55 11.07
CA PHE A 209 3.81 -2.37 10.20
C PHE A 209 3.46 -1.09 10.97
N ALA A 210 2.42 -1.11 11.81
CA ALA A 210 2.09 0.03 12.67
C ALA A 210 3.21 0.35 13.68
N ALA A 211 3.85 -0.65 14.28
CA ALA A 211 5.01 -0.48 15.17
C ALA A 211 6.20 0.20 14.47
N ARG A 212 6.55 -0.28 13.27
CA ARG A 212 7.65 0.24 12.43
C ARG A 212 7.33 1.61 11.82
N LEU A 213 6.07 1.89 11.49
CA LEU A 213 5.61 3.23 11.11
C LEU A 213 5.83 4.24 12.23
N ARG A 214 5.59 3.85 13.50
CA ARG A 214 5.93 4.71 14.64
C ARG A 214 7.45 4.88 14.81
N GLY A 215 8.24 3.87 14.49
CA GLY A 215 9.71 3.97 14.40
C GLY A 215 10.17 4.99 13.36
N ALA A 216 9.70 4.86 12.13
CA ALA A 216 9.94 5.83 11.06
C ALA A 216 9.62 7.26 11.50
N LEU A 217 8.46 7.45 12.13
CA LEU A 217 8.05 8.76 12.62
C LEU A 217 8.96 9.25 13.76
N ALA A 218 9.38 8.38 14.67
CA ALA A 218 10.29 8.73 15.76
C ALA A 218 11.64 9.22 15.23
N GLU A 219 12.21 8.53 14.25
CA GLU A 219 13.46 8.93 13.60
C GLU A 219 13.31 10.24 12.82
N LEU A 220 12.28 10.34 11.97
CA LEU A 220 12.01 11.55 11.18
C LEU A 220 11.84 12.81 12.05
N ARG A 221 11.36 12.63 13.28
CA ARG A 221 11.15 13.70 14.26
C ARG A 221 12.45 14.20 14.89
N GLN A 222 13.51 13.40 14.88
CA GLN A 222 14.84 13.85 15.31
C GLN A 222 15.38 14.91 14.36
N GLU A 223 15.10 14.80 13.07
CA GLU A 223 15.54 15.74 12.04
C GLU A 223 14.58 16.94 11.87
N TYR A 224 13.26 16.69 11.82
CA TYR A 224 12.26 17.72 11.47
C TYR A 224 11.41 18.22 12.66
N GLY A 225 11.62 17.70 13.86
CA GLY A 225 10.93 18.12 15.08
C GLY A 225 9.47 17.63 15.20
N ALA A 226 8.77 18.13 16.23
CA ALA A 226 7.46 17.63 16.66
C ALA A 226 6.29 17.92 15.68
N SER A 227 6.49 18.73 14.64
CA SER A 227 5.51 18.97 13.58
C SER A 227 5.74 18.11 12.34
N THR A 228 6.62 17.10 12.43
CA THR A 228 6.93 16.25 11.27
C THR A 228 5.71 15.46 10.79
N VAL A 229 5.74 15.11 9.51
CA VAL A 229 4.64 14.40 8.83
C VAL A 229 5.27 13.31 7.98
N LEU A 230 4.97 12.06 8.32
CA LEU A 230 5.35 10.88 7.56
C LEU A 230 4.20 10.53 6.60
N LEU A 231 4.47 10.58 5.29
CA LEU A 231 3.50 10.16 4.28
C LEU A 231 3.57 8.64 4.09
N VAL A 232 2.42 7.97 4.08
CA VAL A 232 2.31 6.52 3.83
C VAL A 232 1.32 6.29 2.68
N PRO A 233 1.75 6.05 1.44
CA PRO A 233 0.87 5.53 0.40
C PRO A 233 0.56 4.06 0.69
N LEU A 234 -0.71 3.71 0.73
CA LEU A 234 -1.17 2.33 0.88
C LEU A 234 -2.56 2.17 0.26
N PHE A 235 -2.95 0.94 -0.04
CA PHE A 235 -4.22 0.69 -0.70
C PHE A 235 -5.37 1.29 0.10
N LEU A 236 -6.25 2.02 -0.61
CA LEU A 236 -7.42 2.69 -0.07
C LEU A 236 -8.19 1.85 0.97
N PRO A 237 -8.55 0.57 0.70
CA PRO A 237 -9.27 -0.27 1.66
C PRO A 237 -8.47 -0.68 2.91
N TRP A 238 -7.14 -0.60 2.89
CA TRP A 238 -6.26 -1.06 3.97
C TRP A 238 -6.00 0.01 5.04
N ARG A 239 -6.14 1.28 4.68
CA ARG A 239 -5.82 2.42 5.56
C ARG A 239 -6.49 2.39 6.91
N GLN A 240 -7.76 1.99 6.95
CA GLN A 240 -8.53 1.99 8.18
C GLN A 240 -7.96 0.97 9.17
N ASP A 241 -7.52 -0.21 8.70
CA ASP A 241 -6.93 -1.24 9.56
C ASP A 241 -5.61 -0.75 10.17
N ILE A 242 -4.75 -0.09 9.38
CA ILE A 242 -3.50 0.51 9.86
C ILE A 242 -3.79 1.66 10.85
N ALA A 243 -4.75 2.52 10.54
CA ALA A 243 -5.15 3.62 11.42
C ALA A 243 -5.63 3.09 12.78
N GLU A 244 -6.48 2.06 12.78
CA GLU A 244 -6.98 1.44 14.02
C GLU A 244 -5.85 0.82 14.84
N LEU A 245 -4.88 0.17 14.19
CA LEU A 245 -3.73 -0.39 14.89
C LEU A 245 -2.80 0.68 15.45
N LEU A 246 -2.59 1.80 14.75
CA LEU A 246 -1.87 2.94 15.30
C LEU A 246 -2.54 3.50 16.57
N GLN A 247 -3.87 3.51 16.63
CA GLN A 247 -4.61 3.89 17.85
C GLN A 247 -4.37 2.95 19.04
N THR A 248 -3.96 1.70 18.81
CA THR A 248 -3.58 0.77 19.89
C THR A 248 -2.21 1.08 20.49
N MET A 249 -1.51 2.09 19.95
CA MET A 249 -0.19 2.53 20.41
C MET A 249 0.82 1.37 20.47
N PRO A 250 1.05 0.65 19.35
CA PRO A 250 2.02 -0.42 19.32
C PRO A 250 3.39 0.10 19.75
N LYS A 251 4.17 -0.75 20.43
CA LYS A 251 5.53 -0.40 20.84
C LYS A 251 6.32 -0.02 19.59
N ILE A 252 7.05 1.09 19.68
CA ILE A 252 7.93 1.56 18.61
C ILE A 252 8.93 0.45 18.26
N GLU A 253 9.04 0.16 16.96
CA GLU A 253 10.04 -0.74 16.38
C GLU A 253 10.87 0.08 15.38
N GLU A 254 12.19 -0.03 15.44
CA GLU A 254 13.10 0.71 14.55
C GLU A 254 13.11 0.10 13.14
N ASN A 255 13.41 0.94 12.16
CA ASN A 255 13.53 0.50 10.77
C ASN A 255 15.01 0.25 10.45
N SER A 256 15.30 -0.94 9.93
CA SER A 256 16.66 -1.35 9.55
C SER A 256 17.21 -0.63 8.30
N SER A 257 16.34 0.00 7.49
CA SER A 257 16.60 0.32 6.08
C SER A 257 16.70 1.82 5.74
N ASN A 258 17.08 2.69 6.68
CA ASN A 258 17.25 4.13 6.41
C ASN A 258 18.54 4.45 5.66
N LYS A 259 18.63 4.05 4.38
CA LYS A 259 19.80 4.36 3.54
C LYS A 259 19.86 5.81 3.04
N THR A 260 18.86 6.64 3.35
CA THR A 260 18.86 8.07 2.98
C THR A 260 19.49 8.98 4.02
N SER A 261 19.80 8.50 5.24
CA SER A 261 20.66 9.28 6.13
C SER A 261 22.09 9.12 5.63
N THR A 262 22.63 10.19 5.04
CA THR A 262 24.08 10.37 4.91
C THR A 262 24.66 10.55 6.31
N GLY A 263 24.74 9.46 7.07
CA GLY A 263 25.68 9.30 8.16
C GLY A 263 26.97 8.76 7.58
N ASP A 264 27.90 9.66 7.27
CA ASP A 264 29.31 9.29 7.31
C ASP A 264 29.60 8.69 8.70
N MET A 265 30.48 7.67 8.71
CA MET A 265 30.94 6.80 9.82
C MET A 265 30.24 5.42 9.80
N GLU A 266 30.92 4.31 9.54
CA GLU A 266 32.27 3.94 10.01
C GLU A 266 33.11 3.23 8.93
N GLU A 267 34.37 3.65 8.86
CA GLU A 267 35.49 2.80 8.41
C GLU A 267 35.69 1.66 9.42
N GLU A 268 35.77 0.42 8.94
CA GLU A 268 36.88 -0.52 9.19
C GLU A 268 36.91 -1.63 8.11
#